data_AF-A0A067TUC8-F1
#
_entry.id   AF-A0A067TUC8-F1
#
_cell.length_a   1.000
_cell.length_b   1.000
_cell.length_c   1.000
_cell.angle_alpha   90.00
_cell.angle_beta   90.00
_cell.angle_gamma   90.00
#
_symmetry.space_group_name_H-M   'P 1'
#
loop_
_entity.id
_entity.type
_entity.pdbx_description
1 polymer ?
#
loop_
_entity_poly.entity_id
_entity_poly.type
_entity_poly.pdbx_seq_one_letter_code
_entity_poly.pdbx_strand_id
1 'polypeptide(L)'
;MDQFFSYDTILFPSDGRPPSIVQLMTSPMANHHASYTTTPSRMPHPEVYMDYIAEGLGSRAWKYQLVEALDGMNRKFANPYIIFYPTVSRDGMPFPVNKTIRDIQGRSFKEEYAWRGNIIVAKYRDNPFSSMIDASMSDFPILKNYFLTHGSPRQA
;
A
#
# COMPACT_ATOMS: atom_id res chain seq x y z
N MET A 1 23.26 -9.41 -12.50
CA MET A 1 22.19 -8.51 -13.01
C MET A 1 21.16 -8.41 -11.92
N ASP A 2 20.89 -7.20 -11.44
CA ASP A 2 19.84 -6.97 -10.44
C ASP A 2 18.48 -7.17 -11.11
N GLN A 3 17.85 -8.32 -10.85
CA GLN A 3 16.58 -8.65 -11.45
C GLN A 3 15.48 -7.87 -10.73
N PHE A 4 14.96 -6.83 -11.38
CA PHE A 4 13.73 -6.16 -10.98
C PHE A 4 12.55 -7.07 -11.27
N PHE A 5 11.62 -7.16 -10.32
CA PHE A 5 10.34 -7.86 -10.51
C PHE A 5 9.23 -6.86 -10.31
N SER A 6 8.19 -6.94 -11.14
CA SER A 6 6.95 -6.21 -10.97
C SER A 6 5.83 -7.16 -10.55
N TYR A 7 4.88 -6.61 -9.80
CA TYR A 7 3.63 -7.28 -9.43
C TYR A 7 2.46 -6.36 -9.71
N ASP A 8 1.33 -6.93 -10.10
CA ASP A 8 0.10 -6.16 -10.24
C ASP A 8 -0.43 -5.74 -8.86
N THR A 9 -0.78 -4.47 -8.74
CA THR A 9 -1.27 -3.84 -7.50
C THR A 9 -2.43 -2.91 -7.81
N ILE A 10 -3.27 -2.62 -6.81
CA ILE A 10 -4.41 -1.71 -6.99
C ILE A 10 -4.00 -0.30 -6.55
N LEU A 11 -4.01 0.64 -7.49
CA LEU A 11 -3.86 2.07 -7.22
C LEU A 11 -5.23 2.68 -6.92
N PHE A 12 -5.32 3.40 -5.80
CA PHE A 12 -6.42 4.30 -5.46
C PHE A 12 -5.91 5.74 -5.63
N PRO A 13 -6.17 6.40 -6.76
CA PRO A 13 -5.67 7.75 -7.00
C PRO A 13 -6.41 8.75 -6.13
N SER A 14 -5.70 9.78 -5.66
CA SER A 14 -6.28 10.79 -4.75
C SER A 14 -7.22 11.78 -5.44
N ASP A 15 -7.09 11.92 -6.76
CA ASP A 15 -7.78 12.92 -7.57
C ASP A 15 -9.26 12.62 -7.87
N GLY A 16 -9.73 11.40 -7.57
CA GLY A 16 -11.10 10.94 -7.79
C GLY A 16 -11.30 10.05 -9.02
N ARG A 17 -10.22 9.72 -9.76
CA ARG A 17 -10.27 8.67 -10.77
C ARG A 17 -10.61 7.30 -10.15
N PRO A 18 -11.21 6.38 -10.92
CA PRO A 18 -11.49 5.03 -10.43
C PRO A 18 -10.20 4.28 -10.11
N PRO A 19 -10.22 3.34 -9.14
CA PRO A 19 -9.08 2.46 -8.89
C PRO A 19 -8.68 1.65 -10.12
N SER A 20 -7.39 1.41 -10.29
CA SER A 20 -6.83 0.72 -11.45
C SER A 20 -5.67 -0.20 -11.07
N ILE A 21 -5.39 -1.19 -11.92
CA ILE A 21 -4.20 -2.04 -11.76
C ILE A 21 -2.96 -1.29 -12.26
N VAL A 22 -1.88 -1.34 -11.48
CA VAL A 22 -0.55 -0.80 -11.82
C VAL A 22 0.56 -1.76 -11.39
N GLN A 23 1.74 -1.65 -12.01
CA GLN A 23 2.87 -2.54 -11.76
C GLN A 23 3.82 -2.00 -10.70
N LEU A 24 3.80 -2.59 -9.51
CA LEU A 24 4.72 -2.24 -8.43
C LEU A 24 6.07 -2.91 -8.64
N MET A 25 7.09 -2.12 -8.96
CA MET A 25 8.46 -2.62 -9.07
C MET A 25 9.08 -2.93 -7.71
N THR A 26 9.95 -3.94 -7.68
CA THR A 26 10.71 -4.34 -6.50
C THR A 26 12.20 -4.50 -6.82
N SER A 27 13.06 -4.02 -5.93
CA SER A 27 14.52 -4.20 -6.01
C SER A 27 15.00 -5.26 -5.00
N PRO A 28 16.11 -5.96 -5.27
CA PRO A 28 16.73 -6.84 -4.28
C PRO A 28 17.19 -6.04 -3.04
N MET A 29 16.91 -6.51 -1.84
CA MET A 29 17.54 -5.99 -0.62
C MET A 29 18.86 -6.73 -0.38
N ALA A 30 19.93 -6.00 -0.05
CA ALA A 30 21.17 -6.60 0.40
C ALA A 30 20.95 -7.22 1.79
N ASN A 31 20.92 -8.55 1.88
CA ASN A 31 20.83 -9.26 3.15
C ASN A 31 22.12 -9.07 3.95
N HIS A 32 22.07 -8.40 5.10
CA HIS A 32 23.22 -8.28 6.00
C HIS A 32 23.42 -9.48 6.94
N HIS A 33 22.48 -10.43 7.02
CA HIS A 33 22.62 -11.67 7.80
C HIS A 33 21.87 -12.82 7.10
N ALA A 34 22.62 -13.72 6.46
CA ALA A 34 22.09 -14.93 5.86
C ALA A 34 21.70 -15.94 6.96
N SER A 35 20.41 -15.96 7.32
CA SER A 35 19.76 -17.17 7.80
C SER A 35 18.90 -17.70 6.65
N TYR A 36 18.84 -19.02 6.51
CA TYR A 36 18.40 -19.79 5.35
C TYR A 36 16.92 -19.63 4.95
N THR A 37 16.45 -18.41 4.66
CA THR A 37 15.14 -18.18 4.04
C THR A 37 15.28 -18.20 2.52
N THR A 38 14.50 -19.03 1.85
CA THR A 38 14.59 -19.38 0.42
C THR A 38 14.22 -18.25 -0.55
N THR A 39 13.70 -17.12 -0.08
CA THR A 39 13.34 -15.96 -0.90
C THR A 39 14.10 -14.72 -0.42
N PRO A 40 14.87 -14.05 -1.30
CA PRO A 40 15.54 -12.81 -0.93
C PRO A 40 14.48 -11.73 -0.64
N SER A 41 14.69 -10.97 0.44
CA SER A 41 13.83 -9.82 0.74
C SER A 41 13.93 -8.80 -0.40
N ARG A 42 12.80 -8.23 -0.80
CA ARG A 42 12.72 -7.26 -1.89
C ARG A 42 12.08 -5.96 -1.40
N MET A 43 12.65 -4.84 -1.82
CA MET A 43 12.13 -3.53 -1.48
C MET A 43 11.12 -3.10 -2.56
N PRO A 44 9.84 -2.90 -2.23
CA PRO A 44 8.87 -2.31 -3.15
C PRO A 44 9.13 -0.82 -3.32
N HIS A 45 8.76 -0.30 -4.49
CA HIS A 45 8.90 1.13 -4.84
C HIS A 45 7.54 1.80 -5.07
N PRO A 46 6.68 1.92 -4.05
CA PRO A 46 5.37 2.54 -4.20
C PRO A 46 5.46 4.05 -4.44
N GLU A 47 6.59 4.68 -4.11
CA GLU A 47 6.86 6.11 -4.33
C GLU A 47 6.68 6.55 -5.79
N VAL A 48 6.86 5.64 -6.75
CA VAL A 48 6.69 5.93 -8.19
C VAL A 48 5.25 6.29 -8.56
N TYR A 49 4.28 5.95 -7.71
CA TYR A 49 2.87 6.24 -7.88
C TYR A 49 2.34 7.29 -6.88
N MET A 50 3.21 7.82 -6.00
CA MET A 50 2.83 8.78 -4.97
C MET A 50 3.19 10.20 -5.41
N ASP A 51 2.23 10.86 -6.06
CA ASP A 51 2.40 12.24 -6.54
C ASP A 51 2.83 13.16 -5.39
N TYR A 52 3.82 14.01 -5.66
CA TYR A 52 4.33 15.01 -4.70
C TYR A 52 5.05 14.47 -3.46
N ILE A 53 5.38 13.17 -3.44
CA ILE A 53 6.21 12.58 -2.39
C ILE A 53 7.63 13.17 -2.39
N ALA A 54 8.22 13.29 -1.21
CA ALA A 54 9.59 13.75 -1.03
C ALA A 54 10.58 12.82 -1.74
N GLU A 55 11.43 13.40 -2.57
CA GLU A 55 12.49 12.69 -3.29
C GLU A 55 13.73 12.53 -2.41
N GLY A 56 14.56 11.51 -2.70
CA GLY A 56 15.82 11.28 -1.98
C GLY A 56 15.70 10.67 -0.57
N LEU A 57 14.48 10.53 -0.04
CA LEU A 57 14.24 9.90 1.27
C LEU A 57 14.01 8.37 1.20
N GLY A 58 13.86 7.82 0.00
CA GLY A 58 13.60 6.39 -0.22
C GLY A 58 12.38 5.91 0.56
N SER A 59 12.49 4.75 1.22
CA SER A 59 11.40 4.16 2.01
C SER A 59 10.99 4.96 3.25
N ARG A 60 11.67 6.07 3.58
CA ARG A 60 11.26 6.97 4.67
C ARG A 60 10.16 7.95 4.25
N ALA A 61 9.92 8.11 2.94
CA ALA A 61 8.93 9.06 2.43
C ALA A 61 7.49 8.53 2.51
N TRP A 62 7.33 7.22 2.69
CA TRP A 62 6.07 6.51 2.76
C TRP A 62 6.05 5.54 3.94
N LYS A 63 4.85 5.07 4.31
CA LYS A 63 4.64 4.00 5.28
C LYS A 63 3.72 2.93 4.67
N TYR A 64 3.54 1.85 5.41
CA TYR A 64 2.63 0.79 5.02
C TYR A 64 1.72 0.35 6.17
N GLN A 65 0.60 -0.26 5.82
CA GLN A 65 -0.35 -0.89 6.73
C GLN A 65 -0.69 -2.28 6.21
N LEU A 66 -0.64 -3.29 7.09
CA LEU A 66 -1.05 -4.64 6.73
C LEU A 66 -2.56 -4.81 6.92
N VAL A 67 -3.18 -5.53 5.98
CA VAL A 67 -4.58 -5.93 6.01
C VAL A 67 -4.61 -7.45 6.03
N GLU A 68 -4.57 -8.01 7.23
CA GLU A 68 -4.50 -9.45 7.45
C GLU A 68 -5.86 -10.10 7.64
N ALA A 69 -6.88 -9.32 8.01
CA ALA A 69 -8.26 -9.77 8.21
C ALA A 69 -9.21 -8.57 8.09
N LEU A 70 -10.51 -8.85 7.93
CA LEU A 70 -11.58 -7.85 8.10
C LEU A 70 -12.17 -7.95 9.51
N ASP A 71 -12.88 -6.90 9.91
CA ASP A 71 -13.66 -6.89 11.14
C ASP A 71 -14.61 -8.09 11.21
N GLY A 72 -14.56 -8.83 12.32
CA GLY A 72 -15.40 -10.01 12.55
C GLY A 72 -14.86 -11.33 11.97
N MET A 73 -13.73 -11.32 11.25
CA MET A 73 -13.07 -12.57 10.83
C MET A 73 -12.33 -13.24 12.00
N ASN A 74 -12.41 -14.57 12.08
CA ASN A 74 -11.72 -15.38 13.09
C ASN A 74 -10.38 -15.96 12.59
N ARG A 75 -10.04 -15.72 11.32
CA ARG A 75 -8.80 -16.17 10.66
C ARG A 75 -8.30 -15.09 9.71
N LYS A 76 -6.98 -15.06 9.52
CA LYS A 76 -6.34 -14.18 8.52
C LYS A 76 -6.66 -14.65 7.10
N PHE A 77 -6.54 -13.74 6.14
CA PHE A 77 -6.54 -14.08 4.73
C PHE A 77 -5.41 -15.06 4.39
N ALA A 78 -5.67 -15.98 3.47
CA ALA A 78 -4.64 -16.85 2.92
C ALA A 78 -3.56 -16.05 2.16
N ASN A 79 -3.97 -14.96 1.51
CA ASN A 79 -3.09 -14.01 0.85
C ASN A 79 -3.48 -12.58 1.30
N PRO A 80 -2.88 -12.06 2.38
CA PRO A 80 -3.17 -10.74 2.90
C PRO A 80 -2.74 -9.60 1.96
N TYR A 81 -3.08 -8.36 2.34
CA TYR A 81 -2.74 -7.16 1.59
C TYR A 81 -1.82 -6.23 2.37
N ILE A 82 -1.08 -5.40 1.64
CA ILE A 82 -0.25 -4.32 2.16
C ILE A 82 -0.67 -3.02 1.47
N ILE A 83 -1.03 -2.02 2.27
CA ILE A 83 -1.40 -0.68 1.82
C ILE A 83 -0.19 0.23 2.00
N PHE A 84 0.34 0.77 0.92
CA PHE A 84 1.36 1.81 0.93
C PHE A 84 0.73 3.20 0.82
N TYR A 85 1.20 4.13 1.64
CA TYR A 85 0.70 5.51 1.68
C TYR A 85 1.82 6.52 1.92
N PRO A 86 1.76 7.71 1.30
CA PRO A 86 2.79 8.71 1.46
C PRO A 86 2.69 9.40 2.82
N THR A 87 3.84 9.78 3.38
CA THR A 87 3.92 10.46 4.68
C THR A 87 4.75 11.73 4.67
N VAL A 88 5.67 11.88 3.72
CA VAL A 88 6.51 13.08 3.59
C VAL A 88 6.37 13.65 2.18
N SER A 89 5.88 14.88 2.05
CA SER A 89 5.77 15.61 0.80
C SER A 89 7.03 16.43 0.52
N ARG A 90 7.20 16.88 -0.73
CA ARG A 90 8.39 17.64 -1.16
C ARG A 90 8.61 18.95 -0.41
N ASP A 91 7.55 19.60 0.04
CA ASP A 91 7.54 20.94 0.65
C ASP A 91 6.99 20.95 2.08
N GLY A 92 6.61 19.80 2.63
CA GLY A 92 5.96 19.68 3.94
C GLY A 92 4.46 19.95 3.95
N MET A 93 3.84 20.24 2.79
CA MET A 93 2.38 20.40 2.69
C MET A 93 1.66 19.05 2.83
N PRO A 94 0.46 19.02 3.43
CA PRO A 94 -0.30 17.77 3.57
C PRO A 94 -0.74 17.25 2.20
N PHE A 95 -0.66 15.93 2.02
CA PHE A 95 -1.24 15.28 0.84
C PHE A 95 -2.77 15.50 0.79
N PRO A 96 -3.36 15.59 -0.41
CA PRO A 96 -4.80 15.74 -0.56
C PRO A 96 -5.53 14.51 -0.01
N VAL A 97 -6.74 14.69 0.52
CA VAL A 97 -7.62 13.57 0.90
C VAL A 97 -7.89 12.70 -0.33
N ASN A 98 -7.73 11.39 -0.18
CA ASN A 98 -8.04 10.45 -1.24
C ASN A 98 -9.56 10.42 -1.47
N LYS A 99 -10.01 11.03 -2.56
CA LYS A 99 -11.46 11.19 -2.84
C LYS A 99 -12.15 9.85 -2.97
N THR A 100 -11.53 8.87 -3.62
CA THR A 100 -12.11 7.54 -3.82
C THR A 100 -12.34 6.83 -2.48
N ILE A 101 -11.37 6.86 -1.57
CA ILE A 101 -11.53 6.24 -0.25
C ILE A 101 -12.53 7.03 0.63
N ARG A 102 -12.51 8.37 0.57
CA ARG A 102 -13.51 9.20 1.22
C ARG A 102 -14.93 8.83 0.76
N ASP A 103 -15.12 8.66 -0.53
CA ASP A 103 -16.43 8.33 -1.11
C ASP A 103 -16.85 6.89 -0.75
N ILE A 104 -15.88 5.95 -0.62
CA ILE A 104 -16.13 4.62 -0.03
C ILE A 104 -16.66 4.76 1.41
N GLN A 105 -16.00 5.58 2.23
CA GLN A 105 -16.38 5.78 3.64
C GLN A 105 -17.72 6.52 3.80
N GLY A 106 -18.07 7.39 2.86
CA GLY A 106 -19.34 8.11 2.84
C GLY A 106 -19.61 8.84 4.15
N ARG A 107 -20.72 8.49 4.83
CA ARG A 107 -21.12 9.12 6.11
C ARG A 107 -20.19 8.79 7.28
N SER A 108 -19.40 7.72 7.16
CA SER A 108 -18.42 7.30 8.18
C SER A 108 -17.08 8.02 8.05
N PHE A 109 -16.91 8.85 7.01
CA PHE A 109 -15.68 9.61 6.80
C PHE A 109 -15.38 10.54 7.98
N LYS A 110 -14.13 10.52 8.43
CA LYS A 110 -13.58 11.43 9.43
C LYS A 110 -12.25 11.97 8.92
N GLU A 111 -12.15 13.28 8.75
CA GLU A 111 -10.96 13.89 8.15
C GLU A 111 -9.68 13.64 8.96
N GLU A 112 -9.79 13.55 10.29
CA GLU A 112 -8.69 13.24 11.20
C GLU A 112 -8.05 11.84 10.95
N TYR A 113 -8.79 10.92 10.31
CA TYR A 113 -8.31 9.60 9.90
C TYR A 113 -8.34 9.41 8.38
N ALA A 114 -8.33 10.49 7.61
CA ALA A 114 -8.41 10.40 6.16
C ALA A 114 -7.16 9.73 5.59
N TRP A 115 -7.36 8.81 4.65
CA TRP A 115 -6.30 8.38 3.74
C TRP A 115 -5.96 9.53 2.80
N ARG A 116 -4.67 9.84 2.66
CA ARG A 116 -4.19 11.00 1.89
C ARG A 116 -3.17 10.57 0.84
N GLY A 117 -3.18 11.28 -0.29
CA GLY A 117 -2.36 10.98 -1.45
C GLY A 117 -2.80 9.70 -2.17
N ASN A 118 -1.99 9.29 -3.15
CA ASN A 118 -2.23 8.06 -3.90
C ASN A 118 -1.90 6.86 -3.01
N ILE A 119 -2.83 5.90 -2.93
CA ILE A 119 -2.71 4.72 -2.09
C ILE A 119 -2.50 3.51 -3.00
N ILE A 120 -1.49 2.69 -2.71
CA ILE A 120 -1.15 1.52 -3.50
C ILE A 120 -1.36 0.29 -2.63
N VAL A 121 -2.12 -0.67 -3.12
CA VAL A 121 -2.40 -1.91 -2.38
C VAL A 121 -1.85 -3.11 -3.13
N ALA A 122 -0.84 -3.74 -2.54
CA ALA A 122 -0.27 -4.99 -3.05
C ALA A 122 -0.79 -6.18 -2.26
N LYS A 123 -0.60 -7.37 -2.81
CA LYS A 123 -0.99 -8.64 -2.21
C LYS A 123 0.26 -9.48 -1.96
N TYR A 124 0.27 -10.24 -0.88
CA TYR A 124 1.41 -11.11 -0.56
C TYR A 124 0.98 -12.45 -0.01
N ARG A 125 1.92 -13.38 0.00
CA ARG A 125 1.82 -14.69 0.65
C ARG A 125 2.93 -14.78 1.69
N ASP A 126 2.64 -15.33 2.87
CA ASP A 126 3.58 -15.55 3.97
C ASP A 126 4.26 -14.28 4.53
N ASN A 127 5.10 -13.59 3.75
CA ASN A 127 5.84 -12.40 4.14
C ASN A 127 5.65 -11.22 3.16
N PRO A 128 5.33 -10.01 3.66
CA PRO A 128 4.94 -8.85 2.85
C PRO A 128 6.01 -8.28 1.92
N PHE A 129 7.29 -8.59 2.15
CA PHE A 129 8.41 -8.01 1.38
C PHE A 129 9.24 -9.04 0.61
N SER A 130 9.07 -10.34 0.88
CA SER A 130 9.78 -11.39 0.13
C SER A 130 8.89 -12.16 -0.84
N SER A 131 7.57 -12.00 -0.74
CA SER A 131 6.62 -12.93 -1.35
C SER A 131 5.34 -12.22 -1.82
N MET A 132 5.52 -11.10 -2.52
CA MET A 132 4.43 -10.42 -3.22
C MET A 132 3.87 -11.29 -4.35
N ILE A 133 2.59 -11.12 -4.63
CA ILE A 133 1.86 -11.78 -5.72
C ILE A 133 0.95 -10.77 -6.42
N ASP A 134 0.54 -11.09 -7.64
CA ASP A 134 -0.37 -10.25 -8.40
C ASP A 134 -1.73 -10.09 -7.71
N ALA A 135 -2.12 -8.82 -7.51
CA ALA A 135 -3.47 -8.44 -7.20
C ALA A 135 -4.29 -8.31 -8.49
N SER A 136 -5.60 -8.46 -8.38
CA SER A 136 -6.53 -8.30 -9.48
C SER A 136 -7.70 -7.41 -9.07
N MET A 137 -8.49 -6.91 -10.02
CA MET A 137 -9.70 -6.15 -9.68
C MET A 137 -10.74 -6.96 -8.89
N SER A 138 -10.61 -8.29 -8.84
CA SER A 138 -11.42 -9.16 -7.97
C SER A 138 -11.11 -8.96 -6.48
N ASP A 139 -9.97 -8.37 -6.13
CA ASP A 139 -9.60 -8.02 -4.76
C ASP A 139 -10.25 -6.70 -4.30
N PHE A 140 -10.72 -5.87 -5.23
CA PHE A 140 -11.30 -4.56 -4.92
C PHE A 140 -12.47 -4.62 -3.92
N PRO A 141 -13.44 -5.56 -4.00
CA PRO A 141 -14.51 -5.65 -3.00
C PRO A 141 -14.01 -5.87 -1.57
N ILE A 142 -12.93 -6.64 -1.40
CA ILE A 142 -12.32 -6.91 -0.09
C ILE A 142 -11.66 -5.64 0.46
N LEU A 143 -10.88 -4.96 -0.38
CA LEU A 143 -10.23 -3.69 0.00
C LEU A 143 -11.25 -2.58 0.27
N LYS A 144 -12.31 -2.52 -0.54
CA LYS A 144 -13.44 -1.61 -0.31
C LYS A 144 -14.07 -1.88 1.05
N ASN A 145 -14.29 -3.14 1.40
CA ASN A 145 -14.83 -3.50 2.72
C ASN A 145 -13.91 -3.02 3.85
N TYR A 146 -12.60 -3.25 3.74
CA TYR A 146 -11.64 -2.74 4.71
C TYR A 146 -11.72 -1.20 4.85
N PHE A 147 -11.68 -0.47 3.73
CA PHE A 147 -11.71 0.99 3.73
C PHE A 147 -13.01 1.59 4.25
N LEU A 148 -14.14 0.86 4.24
CA LEU A 148 -15.42 1.33 4.79
C LEU A 148 -15.31 1.66 6.29
N THR A 149 -14.54 0.88 7.05
CA THR A 149 -14.43 1.01 8.51
C THR A 149 -13.07 1.48 8.98
N HIS A 150 -12.03 1.40 8.14
CA HIS A 150 -10.66 1.70 8.52
C HIS A 150 -10.15 3.02 7.92
N GLY A 151 -9.88 3.98 8.81
CA GLY A 151 -9.11 5.18 8.47
C GLY A 151 -7.60 4.93 8.39
N SER A 152 -6.87 5.95 7.95
CA SER A 152 -5.40 5.93 7.94
C SER A 152 -4.86 5.79 9.37
N PRO A 153 -3.80 4.98 9.60
CA PRO A 153 -3.16 4.87 10.90
C PRO A 153 -2.68 6.24 11.40
N ARG A 154 -2.78 6.49 12.71
CA ARG A 154 -2.21 7.71 13.31
C ARG A 154 -0.71 7.73 13.09
N GLN A 155 -0.20 8.84 12.57
CA GLN A 155 1.24 9.10 12.58
C GLN A 155 1.62 9.44 14.01
N ALA A 156 2.19 8.47 14.74
CA ALA A 156 2.88 8.71 16.00
C ALA A 156 4.19 9.46 15.77
#